data_AF-A0A1S4ESU2-F1
#
_entry.id   AF-A0A1S4ESU2-F1
#
_cell.length_a   1.000
_cell.length_b   1.000
_cell.length_c   1.000
_cell.angle_alpha   90.00
_cell.angle_beta   90.00
_cell.angle_gamma   90.00
#
_symmetry.space_group_name_H-M   'P 1'
#
loop_
_entity.id
_entity.type
_entity.pdbx_description
1 polymer ?
#
loop_
_entity_poly.entity_id
_entity_poly.type
_entity_poly.pdbx_seq_one_letter_code
_entity_poly.pdbx_strand_id
1 'polypeptide(L)'
;MNVGMAGWIEYNLALNLTGGPLWHDSSPLDSPVIVDSTKDEFYKQPTFYAIGHFSKFIRRGARVVKTTSKRGLVKILTTIYENREVVVVFLNKSEEEVQLKVKHPYRGVMDIQLSPRSISTLIYHK
;
A
#
# COMPACT_ATOMS: atom_id res chain seq x y z
N MET A 1 -7.02 -5.62 -5.45
CA MET A 1 -7.57 -4.38 -6.07
C MET A 1 -7.56 -4.41 -7.61
N ASN A 2 -6.42 -4.68 -8.27
CA ASN A 2 -6.36 -4.72 -9.76
C ASN A 2 -7.24 -5.79 -10.45
N VAL A 3 -7.87 -6.68 -9.69
CA VAL A 3 -8.75 -7.77 -10.17
C VAL A 3 -10.23 -7.55 -9.82
N GLY A 4 -10.64 -6.30 -9.55
CA GLY A 4 -12.06 -5.96 -9.33
C GLY A 4 -12.53 -5.96 -7.86
N MET A 5 -11.61 -6.11 -6.90
CA MET A 5 -11.95 -5.98 -5.48
C MET A 5 -12.17 -4.53 -5.08
N ALA A 6 -13.27 -4.25 -4.36
CA ALA A 6 -13.63 -2.90 -3.89
C ALA A 6 -12.99 -2.49 -2.56
N GLY A 7 -12.45 -3.45 -1.79
CA GLY A 7 -11.85 -3.21 -0.49
C GLY A 7 -10.97 -4.37 -0.05
N TRP A 8 -10.27 -4.17 1.05
CA TRP A 8 -9.46 -5.18 1.73
C TRP A 8 -9.48 -4.89 3.23
N ILE A 9 -9.57 -5.92 4.05
CA ILE A 9 -9.68 -5.83 5.51
C ILE A 9 -8.62 -6.77 6.10
N GLU A 10 -7.82 -6.24 7.03
CA GLU A 10 -6.86 -7.03 7.80
C GLU A 10 -7.58 -7.85 8.87
N TYR A 11 -7.00 -8.99 9.25
CA TYR A 11 -7.59 -9.88 10.23
C TYR A 11 -7.55 -9.30 11.65
N ASN A 12 -6.38 -9.31 12.30
CA ASN A 12 -6.19 -8.73 13.63
C ASN A 12 -5.57 -7.33 13.51
N LEU A 13 -6.19 -6.34 14.14
CA LEU A 13 -5.63 -4.98 14.20
C LEU A 13 -4.35 -4.90 15.04
N ALA A 14 -4.30 -5.67 16.12
CA ALA A 14 -3.13 -5.80 16.97
C ALA A 14 -3.06 -7.20 17.61
N LEU A 15 -1.84 -7.69 17.87
CA LEU A 15 -1.57 -8.91 18.63
C LEU A 15 -0.46 -8.65 19.65
N ASN A 16 -0.27 -9.57 20.61
CA ASN A 16 0.85 -9.50 21.54
C ASN A 16 2.17 -9.97 20.89
N LEU A 17 3.29 -9.89 21.61
CA LEU A 17 4.63 -10.30 21.16
C LEU A 17 4.72 -11.75 20.64
N THR A 18 3.79 -12.62 21.02
CA THR A 18 3.76 -14.04 20.63
C THR A 18 2.66 -14.34 19.61
N GLY A 19 2.04 -13.32 19.01
CA GLY A 19 1.03 -13.51 17.96
C GLY A 19 -0.34 -14.01 18.45
N GLY A 20 -0.71 -13.71 19.69
CA GLY A 20 -1.99 -14.09 20.31
C GLY A 20 -2.65 -12.94 21.07
N PRO A 21 -3.60 -13.24 21.99
CA PRO A 21 -4.01 -14.58 22.43
C PRO A 21 -4.85 -15.33 21.40
N LEU A 22 -4.68 -16.66 21.32
CA LEU A 22 -5.46 -17.55 20.44
C LEU A 22 -6.19 -18.59 21.30
N TRP A 23 -7.38 -19.02 20.85
CA TRP A 23 -8.29 -19.89 21.62
C TRP A 23 -7.86 -21.38 21.68
N HIS A 24 -6.76 -21.78 21.05
CA HIS A 24 -6.20 -23.12 21.16
C HIS A 24 -4.69 -23.08 20.89
N ASP A 25 -3.99 -24.23 20.98
CA ASP A 25 -2.61 -24.42 20.52
C ASP A 25 -2.53 -24.25 19.00
N SER A 26 -2.64 -23.00 18.56
CA SER A 26 -2.57 -22.58 17.16
C SER A 26 -1.21 -21.98 16.94
N SER A 27 -0.70 -22.07 15.70
CA SER A 27 0.50 -21.34 15.33
C SER A 27 0.31 -19.83 15.57
N PRO A 28 1.32 -19.13 16.09
CA PRO A 28 1.30 -17.67 16.22
C PRO A 28 0.87 -16.98 14.92
N LEU A 29 0.01 -15.97 15.04
CA LEU A 29 -0.37 -15.10 13.93
C LEU A 29 0.44 -13.81 13.96
N ASP A 30 0.55 -13.14 12.82
CA ASP A 30 1.12 -11.78 12.74
C ASP A 30 0.01 -10.73 12.65
N SER A 31 0.35 -9.48 12.95
CA SER A 31 -0.56 -8.35 12.88
C SER A 31 0.22 -7.08 12.51
N PRO A 32 -0.39 -6.08 11.84
CA PRO A 32 0.26 -4.80 11.57
C PRO A 32 0.79 -4.08 12.82
N VAL A 33 0.19 -4.35 13.99
CA VAL A 33 0.61 -3.78 15.27
C VAL A 33 0.88 -4.89 16.26
N ILE A 34 2.06 -4.87 16.88
CA ILE A 34 2.43 -5.79 17.96
C ILE A 34 2.53 -5.00 19.27
N VAL A 35 1.82 -5.43 20.31
CA VAL A 35 1.74 -4.74 21.60
C VAL A 35 2.60 -5.45 22.64
N ASP A 36 3.45 -4.68 23.32
CA ASP A 36 4.17 -5.09 24.53
C ASP A 36 3.53 -4.39 25.74
N SER A 37 2.57 -5.07 26.36
CA SER A 37 1.86 -4.54 27.53
C SER A 37 2.74 -4.42 28.78
N THR A 38 3.91 -5.08 28.82
CA THR A 38 4.83 -4.98 29.95
C THR A 38 5.59 -3.66 29.96
N LYS A 39 5.72 -3.02 28.79
CA LYS A 39 6.40 -1.74 28.59
C LYS A 39 5.46 -0.58 28.28
N ASP A 40 4.16 -0.83 28.12
CA ASP A 40 3.19 0.14 27.60
C ASP A 40 3.58 0.68 26.21
N GLU A 41 4.08 -0.22 25.35
CA GLU A 41 4.58 0.12 24.01
C GLU A 41 3.90 -0.73 22.92
N PHE A 42 3.96 -0.24 21.68
CA PHE A 42 3.58 -1.02 20.51
C PHE A 42 4.53 -0.78 19.33
N TYR A 43 4.67 -1.80 18.51
CA TYR A 43 5.52 -1.82 17.33
C TYR A 43 4.64 -1.81 16.08
N LYS A 44 4.90 -0.87 15.18
CA LYS A 44 4.29 -0.82 13.85
C LYS A 44 5.10 -1.67 12.89
N GLN A 45 4.52 -2.76 12.42
CA GLN A 45 5.15 -3.66 11.46
C GLN A 45 5.15 -3.05 10.05
N PRO A 46 5.99 -3.56 9.12
CA PRO A 46 5.96 -3.15 7.71
C PRO A 46 4.55 -3.20 7.08
N THR A 47 3.72 -4.18 7.48
CA THR A 47 2.33 -4.31 7.02
C THR A 47 1.47 -3.10 7.39
N PHE A 48 1.68 -2.48 8.56
CA PHE A 48 0.99 -1.24 8.96
C PHE A 48 1.23 -0.13 7.95
N TYR A 49 2.50 0.06 7.57
CA TYR A 49 2.87 1.07 6.58
C TYR A 49 2.33 0.71 5.19
N ALA A 50 2.41 -0.56 4.80
CA ALA A 50 1.89 -1.03 3.53
C ALA A 50 0.38 -0.78 3.40
N ILE A 51 -0.43 -1.10 4.42
CA ILE A 51 -1.87 -0.77 4.46
C ILE A 51 -2.07 0.75 4.45
N GLY A 52 -1.20 1.50 5.13
CA GLY A 52 -1.19 2.97 5.12
C GLY A 52 -1.12 3.58 3.72
N HIS A 53 -0.33 3.01 2.80
CA HIS A 53 -0.23 3.48 1.41
C HIS A 53 -1.55 3.41 0.63
N PHE A 54 -2.50 2.59 1.08
CA PHE A 54 -3.85 2.52 0.50
C PHE A 54 -4.85 3.28 1.36
N SER A 55 -4.97 2.94 2.64
CA SER A 55 -6.00 3.46 3.54
C SER A 55 -5.92 4.97 3.77
N LYS A 56 -4.71 5.55 3.80
CA LYS A 56 -4.52 6.99 4.03
C LYS A 56 -4.83 7.84 2.79
N PHE A 57 -4.59 7.29 1.61
CA PHE A 57 -4.55 8.07 0.36
C PHE A 57 -5.70 7.74 -0.59
N ILE A 58 -6.25 6.54 -0.57
CA ILE A 58 -7.36 6.14 -1.43
C ILE A 58 -8.68 6.40 -0.70
N ARG A 59 -9.40 7.45 -1.13
CA ARG A 59 -10.70 7.81 -0.57
C ARG A 59 -11.79 6.79 -0.89
N ARG A 60 -12.77 6.66 0.00
CA ARG A 60 -13.99 5.90 -0.27
C ARG A 60 -14.68 6.47 -1.51
N GLY A 61 -15.05 5.62 -2.47
CA GLY A 61 -15.65 6.03 -3.74
C GLY A 61 -14.64 6.31 -4.85
N ALA A 62 -13.33 6.24 -4.57
CA ALA A 62 -12.31 6.26 -5.61
C ALA A 62 -12.47 5.06 -6.55
N ARG A 63 -12.25 5.28 -7.85
CA ARG A 63 -12.34 4.25 -8.89
C ARG A 63 -10.95 3.84 -9.34
N VAL A 64 -10.71 2.54 -9.42
CA VAL A 64 -9.50 1.99 -10.03
C VAL A 64 -9.54 2.24 -11.54
N VAL A 65 -8.44 2.76 -12.10
CA VAL A 65 -8.29 2.97 -13.54
C VAL A 65 -7.19 2.09 -14.10
N LYS A 66 -7.42 1.58 -15.31
CA LYS A 66 -6.47 0.70 -15.99
C LYS A 66 -5.18 1.47 -16.25
N THR A 67 -4.07 0.91 -15.78
CA THR A 67 -2.73 1.47 -15.99
C THR A 67 -1.90 0.48 -16.80
N THR A 68 -1.30 0.95 -17.88
CA THR A 68 -0.43 0.14 -18.72
C THR A 68 1.02 0.41 -18.35
N SER A 69 1.74 -0.63 -17.90
CA SER A 69 3.18 -0.55 -17.64
C SER A 69 3.94 -1.37 -18.67
N LYS A 70 5.02 -0.81 -19.23
CA LYS A 70 5.82 -1.46 -20.28
C LYS A 70 6.74 -2.57 -19.77
N ARG A 71 7.01 -2.66 -18.46
CA ARG A 71 8.07 -3.55 -17.94
C ARG A 71 7.65 -4.53 -16.84
N GLY A 72 6.45 -4.46 -16.27
CA GLY A 72 5.97 -5.44 -15.27
C GLY A 72 6.79 -5.55 -13.95
N LEU A 73 7.96 -4.90 -13.87
CA LEU A 73 8.88 -4.88 -12.73
C LEU A 73 8.27 -4.23 -11.49
N VAL A 74 7.45 -3.20 -11.71
CA VAL A 74 6.77 -2.45 -10.65
C VAL A 74 5.29 -2.78 -10.71
N LYS A 75 4.71 -3.16 -9.57
CA LYS A 75 3.24 -3.29 -9.45
C LYS A 75 2.67 -1.90 -9.21
N ILE A 76 1.62 -1.57 -9.97
CA ILE A 76 1.02 -0.24 -9.96
C ILE A 76 -0.48 -0.38 -9.74
N LEU A 77 -1.03 0.47 -8.88
CA LEU A 77 -2.45 0.70 -8.72
C LEU A 77 -2.70 2.20 -8.91
N THR A 78 -3.60 2.56 -9.81
CA THR A 78 -4.03 3.95 -10.00
C THR A 78 -5.50 4.07 -9.66
N THR A 79 -5.84 5.07 -8.86
CA THR A 79 -7.22 5.41 -8.52
C THR A 79 -7.50 6.88 -8.79
N ILE A 80 -8.77 7.18 -9.08
CA ILE A 80 -9.26 8.54 -9.29
C ILE A 80 -10.46 8.77 -8.39
N TYR A 81 -10.44 9.88 -7.65
CA TYR A 81 -11.55 10.36 -6.83
C TYR A 81 -12.16 11.63 -7.46
N GLU A 82 -13.48 11.60 -7.68
CA GLU A 82 -14.27 12.71 -8.25
C GLU A 82 -13.72 13.33 -9.55
N ASN A 83 -12.98 12.56 -10.37
CA ASN A 83 -12.28 13.02 -11.57
C ASN A 83 -11.27 14.17 -11.34
N ARG A 84 -10.83 14.39 -10.10
CA ARG A 84 -9.96 15.50 -9.71
C ARG A 84 -8.66 15.04 -9.06
N GLU A 85 -8.73 14.11 -8.11
CA GLU A 85 -7.56 13.61 -7.37
C GLU A 85 -7.16 12.25 -7.94
N VAL A 86 -5.91 12.13 -8.37
CA VAL A 86 -5.31 10.89 -8.86
C VAL A 86 -4.28 10.40 -7.85
N VAL A 87 -4.41 9.15 -7.45
CA VAL A 87 -3.50 8.49 -6.52
C VAL A 87 -2.90 7.29 -7.23
N VAL A 88 -1.57 7.24 -7.29
CA VAL A 88 -0.82 6.13 -7.86
C VAL A 88 0.03 5.49 -6.77
N VAL A 89 -0.23 4.22 -6.47
CA VAL A 89 0.58 3.41 -5.56
C VAL A 89 1.51 2.53 -6.39
N PHE A 90 2.81 2.65 -6.13
CA PHE A 90 3.87 1.87 -6.73
C PHE A 90 4.44 0.90 -5.71
N LEU A 91 4.67 -0.33 -6.12
CA LEU A 91 5.40 -1.33 -5.35
C LEU A 91 6.57 -1.83 -6.18
N ASN A 92 7.78 -1.41 -5.78
CA ASN A 92 9.03 -1.90 -6.31
C ASN A 92 9.55 -3.03 -5.42
N LYS A 93 9.50 -4.26 -5.91
CA LYS A 93 10.05 -5.43 -5.18
C LYS A 93 11.49 -5.75 -5.57
N SER A 94 12.08 -5.06 -6.55
CA SER A 94 13.46 -5.34 -6.95
C SER A 94 14.46 -4.78 -5.95
N GLU A 95 15.67 -5.34 -6.01
CA GLU A 95 16.86 -4.83 -5.33
C GLU A 95 17.41 -3.57 -5.99
N GLU A 96 16.94 -3.26 -7.20
CA GLU A 96 17.40 -2.13 -7.98
C GLU A 96 16.42 -0.96 -7.90
N GLU A 97 16.98 0.24 -8.06
CA GLU A 97 16.22 1.45 -8.31
C GLU A 97 15.54 1.38 -9.67
N VAL A 98 14.29 1.86 -9.74
CA VAL A 98 13.53 1.91 -10.98
C VAL A 98 13.13 3.35 -11.30
N GLN A 99 13.62 3.84 -12.43
CA GLN A 99 13.21 5.11 -13.03
C GLN A 99 11.98 4.91 -13.92
N LEU A 100 10.89 5.63 -13.64
CA LEU A 100 9.63 5.55 -14.34
C LEU A 100 9.17 6.92 -14.83
N LYS A 101 8.46 6.92 -15.97
CA LYS A 101 7.76 8.10 -16.47
C LYS A 101 6.26 7.89 -16.36
N VAL A 102 5.61 8.66 -15.49
CA VAL A 102 4.15 8.66 -15.34
C VAL A 102 3.58 9.67 -16.33
N LYS A 103 2.84 9.20 -17.33
CA LYS A 103 2.18 10.05 -18.33
C LYS A 103 0.73 10.28 -17.95
N HIS A 104 0.33 11.53 -17.79
CA HIS A 104 -1.05 11.93 -17.57
C HIS A 104 -1.53 12.83 -18.72
N PRO A 105 -2.72 12.58 -19.32
CA PRO A 105 -3.17 13.30 -20.52
C PRO A 105 -3.17 14.83 -20.40
N TYR A 106 -3.46 15.36 -19.22
CA TYR A 106 -3.59 16.81 -18.99
C TYR A 106 -2.41 17.44 -18.24
N ARG A 107 -1.60 16.61 -17.54
CA ARG A 107 -0.50 17.10 -16.68
C ARG A 107 0.87 16.94 -17.32
N GLY A 108 0.94 16.20 -18.44
CA GLY A 108 2.20 15.87 -19.09
C GLY A 108 2.89 14.66 -18.46
N VAL A 109 4.22 14.69 -18.44
CA VAL A 109 5.06 13.57 -18.01
C VAL A 109 5.75 13.93 -16.70
N MET A 110 5.66 13.03 -15.73
CA MET A 110 6.37 13.14 -14.45
C MET A 110 7.42 12.04 -14.37
N ASP A 111 8.66 12.43 -14.09
CA ASP A 111 9.75 11.49 -13.80
C ASP A 111 9.68 11.10 -12.33
N ILE A 112 9.64 9.80 -12.06
CA ILE A 112 9.52 9.21 -10.73
C ILE A 112 10.65 8.19 -10.55
N GLN A 113 11.40 8.35 -9.47
CA GLN A 113 12.43 7.43 -9.05
C GLN A 113 11.92 6.59 -7.88
N LEU A 114 11.93 5.26 -8.04
CA LEU A 114 11.51 4.33 -7.00
C LEU A 114 12.72 3.61 -6.43
N SER A 115 12.99 3.80 -5.14
CA SER A 115 14.06 3.10 -4.44
C SER A 115 13.84 1.57 -4.47
N PRO A 116 14.90 0.76 -4.29
CA PRO A 116 14.79 -0.68 -4.06
C PRO A 116 13.82 -1.03 -2.94
N ARG A 117 13.15 -2.19 -3.05
CA ARG A 117 12.27 -2.76 -2.00
C ARG A 117 11.30 -1.74 -1.36
N SER A 118 10.70 -0.89 -2.18
CA SER A 118 9.89 0.24 -1.70
C SER A 118 8.43 0.13 -2.10
N ILE A 119 7.58 0.75 -1.28
CA ILE A 119 6.22 1.14 -1.64
C ILE A 119 6.14 2.66 -1.60
N SER A 120 5.54 3.28 -2.62
CA SER A 120 5.49 4.73 -2.78
C SER A 120 4.12 5.16 -3.28
N THR A 121 3.59 6.25 -2.73
CA THR A 121 2.30 6.80 -3.16
C THR A 121 2.50 8.20 -3.71
N LEU A 122 2.15 8.39 -4.97
CA LEU A 122 2.11 9.68 -5.65
C LEU A 122 0.67 10.19 -5.66
N ILE A 123 0.48 11.45 -5.27
CA ILE A 123 -0.83 12.13 -5.28
C ILE A 123 -0.70 13.36 -6.16
N TYR A 124 -1.69 13.57 -7.03
CA TYR A 124 -1.79 14.79 -7.78
C TYR A 124 -3.20 15.11 -8.22
N HIS A 125 -3.42 16.38 -8.55
CA HIS A 125 -4.68 16.86 -9.09
C HIS A 125 -4.61 17.00 -10.61
N LYS A 126 -5.76 16.77 -11.25
CA LYS A 126 -5.98 17.07 -12.67
C LYS A 126 -5.96 18.58 -12.90
#